data_AF-A0A5S9MGT6-F1
#
_entry.id   AF-A0A5S9MGT6-F1
#
_cell.length_a   1.000
_cell.length_b   1.000
_cell.length_c   1.000
_cell.angle_alpha   90.00
_cell.angle_beta   90.00
_cell.angle_gamma   90.00
#
_symmetry.space_group_name_H-M   'P 1'
#
loop_
_entity.id
_entity.type
_entity.pdbx_description
1 polymer ?
#
loop_
_entity_poly.entity_id
_entity_poly.type
_entity_poly.pdbx_seq_one_letter_code
_entity_poly.pdbx_strand_id
1 'polypeptide(L)'
;MLIKKGNVIPFVFKAITTERIDELEKENTTFKNVKGRGRVKDLDSQRFYARIAIESTIYPDFRSKELREAYSTQDPVEVAKRVLSVGGEYANWLNKAIEINGFEDEIEDLEEAAKKTIKDGDKEAVFLYYAMHELHYSPSELLELYESPRPFKAFLFGLISYKLDMLEKRSKERR
;
A
#
# COMPACT_ATOMS: atom_id res chain seq x y z
N MET A 1 -8.59 4.38 19.66
CA MET A 1 -9.99 4.31 19.17
C MET A 1 -10.80 5.49 19.69
N LEU A 2 -11.14 6.45 18.83
CA LEU A 2 -12.15 7.48 19.14
C LEU A 2 -13.50 6.97 18.64
N ILE A 3 -14.27 6.29 19.50
CA ILE A 3 -15.63 5.84 19.17
C ILE A 3 -16.57 6.39 20.24
N LYS A 4 -17.38 7.38 19.87
CA LYS A 4 -18.53 7.80 20.68
C LYS A 4 -19.79 7.43 19.89
N LYS A 5 -20.48 6.38 20.34
CA LYS A 5 -21.79 5.89 19.87
C LYS A 5 -21.84 5.21 18.48
N GLY A 6 -20.92 4.29 18.17
CA GLY A 6 -21.07 3.39 17.02
C GLY A 6 -21.00 4.03 15.62
N ASN A 7 -20.82 5.35 15.54
CA ASN A 7 -20.56 6.06 14.28
C ASN A 7 -19.05 6.17 14.08
N VAL A 8 -18.59 5.77 12.90
CA VAL A 8 -17.21 5.99 12.45
C VAL A 8 -16.95 7.49 12.44
N ILE A 9 -15.88 7.91 13.09
CA ILE A 9 -15.46 9.31 13.06
C ILE A 9 -14.63 9.51 11.79
N PRO A 10 -15.12 10.29 10.80
CA PRO A 10 -14.42 10.46 9.54
C PRO A 10 -13.17 11.30 9.72
N PHE A 11 -12.14 10.96 8.95
CA PHE A 11 -10.95 11.81 8.84
C PHE A 11 -11.23 12.95 7.86
N VAL A 12 -10.72 14.13 8.18
CA VAL A 12 -10.81 15.31 7.30
C VAL A 12 -9.43 15.59 6.75
N PHE A 13 -9.32 15.60 5.43
CA PHE A 13 -8.05 15.86 4.74
C PHE A 13 -8.08 17.20 4.00
N LYS A 14 -6.90 17.76 3.78
CA LYS A 14 -6.66 18.91 2.91
C LYS A 14 -5.30 18.75 2.25
N ALA A 15 -5.22 18.98 0.93
CA ALA A 15 -3.94 19.02 0.24
C ALA A 15 -3.02 20.11 0.84
N ILE A 16 -1.73 19.81 0.89
CA ILE A 16 -0.68 20.79 1.18
C ILE A 16 -0.13 21.35 -0.12
N THR A 17 0.61 22.46 -0.07
CA THR A 17 1.15 23.07 -1.28
C THR A 17 2.35 22.28 -1.81
N THR A 18 2.61 22.37 -3.11
CA THR A 18 3.78 21.75 -3.74
C THR A 18 5.09 22.25 -3.10
N GLU A 19 5.17 23.54 -2.75
CA GLU A 19 6.35 24.07 -2.05
C GLU A 19 6.57 23.40 -0.70
N ARG A 20 5.48 23.13 0.05
CA ARG A 20 5.60 22.44 1.34
C ARG A 20 6.02 20.98 1.16
N ILE A 21 5.57 20.32 0.11
CA ILE A 21 6.02 18.97 -0.23
C ILE A 21 7.53 18.96 -0.53
N ASP A 22 8.04 19.93 -1.30
CA ASP A 22 9.47 20.06 -1.59
C ASP A 22 10.31 20.32 -0.32
N GLU A 23 9.79 21.13 0.60
CA GLU A 23 10.41 21.35 1.91
C GLU A 23 10.48 20.06 2.72
N LEU A 24 9.36 19.31 2.79
CA LEU A 24 9.30 18.02 3.47
C LEU A 24 10.28 17.02 2.85
N GLU A 25 10.43 16.99 1.53
CA GLU A 25 11.37 16.10 0.85
C GLU A 25 12.81 16.44 1.26
N LYS A 26 13.17 17.74 1.25
CA LYS A 26 14.49 18.23 1.68
C LYS A 26 14.76 17.90 3.15
N GLU A 27 13.80 18.14 4.02
CA GLU A 27 13.89 17.85 5.46
C GLU A 27 14.03 16.34 5.76
N ASN A 28 13.54 15.45 4.87
CA ASN A 28 13.71 13.99 4.99
C ASN A 28 14.88 13.44 4.16
N THR A 29 15.59 14.28 3.44
CA THR A 29 16.73 13.87 2.62
C THR A 29 18.02 14.06 3.41
N THR A 30 18.77 12.97 3.55
CA THR A 30 20.16 13.02 3.99
C THR A 30 21.11 12.68 2.84
N PHE A 31 22.41 12.72 3.11
CA PHE A 31 23.42 12.32 2.15
C PHE A 31 24.32 11.26 2.76
N LYS A 32 24.49 10.14 2.05
CA LYS A 32 25.36 9.04 2.45
C LYS A 32 26.52 8.91 1.46
N ASN A 33 27.71 8.68 1.98
CA ASN A 33 28.87 8.37 1.16
C ASN A 33 28.87 6.89 0.82
N VAL A 34 28.71 6.56 -0.46
CA VAL A 34 28.72 5.19 -0.97
C VAL A 34 30.04 4.94 -1.69
N LYS A 35 30.76 3.90 -1.28
CA LYS A 35 32.05 3.53 -1.87
C LYS A 35 31.91 3.32 -3.39
N GLY A 36 32.71 4.04 -4.17
CA GLY A 36 32.68 3.96 -5.65
C GLY A 36 31.59 4.78 -6.35
N ARG A 37 30.65 5.39 -5.61
CA ARG A 37 29.60 6.27 -6.16
C ARG A 37 29.62 7.70 -5.60
N GLY A 38 30.43 7.95 -4.57
CA GLY A 38 30.54 9.28 -3.95
C GLY A 38 29.36 9.59 -3.03
N ARG A 39 29.02 10.88 -2.90
CA ARG A 39 27.92 11.36 -2.05
C ARG A 39 26.59 11.16 -2.76
N VAL A 40 25.73 10.30 -2.22
CA VAL A 40 24.43 9.94 -2.79
C VAL A 40 23.31 10.49 -1.92
N LYS A 41 22.23 10.99 -2.55
CA LYS A 41 20.99 11.43 -1.90
C LYS A 41 20.28 10.22 -1.28
N ASP A 42 19.88 10.32 -0.02
CA ASP A 42 19.21 9.26 0.74
C ASP A 42 17.95 9.83 1.40
N LEU A 43 16.80 9.64 0.74
CA LEU A 43 15.50 10.09 1.22
C LEU A 43 14.88 9.03 2.13
N ASP A 44 14.55 9.41 3.35
CA ASP A 44 13.67 8.60 4.21
C ASP A 44 12.24 8.71 3.68
N SER A 45 11.94 7.85 2.71
CA SER A 45 10.65 7.85 1.99
C SER A 45 9.49 7.55 2.93
N GLN A 46 9.68 6.63 3.89
CA GLN A 46 8.65 6.28 4.87
C GLN A 46 8.30 7.49 5.75
N ARG A 47 9.32 8.21 6.23
CA ARG A 47 9.12 9.40 7.05
C ARG A 47 8.54 10.56 6.23
N PHE A 48 8.97 10.71 4.99
CA PHE A 48 8.47 11.73 4.06
C PHE A 48 6.97 11.60 3.81
N TYR A 49 6.50 10.44 3.37
CA TYR A 49 5.07 10.21 3.13
C TYR A 49 4.25 10.30 4.43
N ALA A 50 4.80 9.81 5.55
CA ALA A 50 4.13 9.99 6.83
C ALA A 50 3.97 11.46 7.21
N ARG A 51 4.96 12.33 6.95
CA ARG A 51 4.84 13.77 7.23
C ARG A 51 3.84 14.47 6.33
N ILE A 52 3.80 14.12 5.04
CA ILE A 52 2.74 14.60 4.13
C ILE A 52 1.36 14.21 4.70
N ALA A 53 1.20 12.97 5.13
CA ALA A 53 -0.08 12.50 5.67
C ALA A 53 -0.48 13.20 6.99
N ILE A 54 0.49 13.46 7.87
CA ILE A 54 0.26 14.26 9.09
C ILE A 54 -0.21 15.67 8.74
N GLU A 55 0.48 16.38 7.84
CA GLU A 55 0.14 17.76 7.50
C GLU A 55 -1.14 17.86 6.66
N SER A 56 -1.49 16.80 5.93
CA SER A 56 -2.71 16.70 5.14
C SER A 56 -3.93 16.30 5.97
N THR A 57 -3.75 15.79 7.21
CA THR A 57 -4.86 15.41 8.10
C THR A 57 -5.24 16.57 9.00
N ILE A 58 -6.40 17.19 8.74
CA ILE A 58 -6.95 18.27 9.56
C ILE A 58 -7.62 17.70 10.81
N TYR A 59 -8.28 16.55 10.68
CA TYR A 59 -8.89 15.87 11.82
C TYR A 59 -8.78 14.35 11.65
N PRO A 60 -8.31 13.61 12.68
CA PRO A 60 -7.72 14.13 13.93
C PRO A 60 -6.37 14.84 13.70
N ASP A 61 -6.13 15.96 14.39
CA ASP A 61 -4.81 16.64 14.32
C ASP A 61 -3.79 15.91 15.18
N PHE A 62 -2.97 15.07 14.55
CA PHE A 62 -1.91 14.29 15.20
C PHE A 62 -0.79 15.13 15.82
N ARG A 63 -0.74 16.44 15.53
CA ARG A 63 0.22 17.38 16.15
C ARG A 63 -0.35 18.00 17.43
N SER A 64 -1.64 17.81 17.69
CA SER A 64 -2.30 18.34 18.88
C SER A 64 -1.59 17.89 20.16
N LYS A 65 -1.47 18.82 21.11
CA LYS A 65 -0.86 18.56 22.41
C LYS A 65 -1.61 17.43 23.14
N GLU A 66 -2.94 17.43 23.04
CA GLU A 66 -3.80 16.42 23.64
C GLU A 66 -3.45 15.00 23.16
N LEU A 67 -3.32 14.77 21.85
CA LEU A 67 -2.97 13.43 21.34
C LEU A 67 -1.52 13.06 21.66
N ARG A 68 -0.57 14.00 21.58
CA ARG A 68 0.82 13.74 21.96
C ARG A 68 0.97 13.34 23.44
N GLU A 69 0.21 13.98 24.32
CA GLU A 69 0.17 13.63 25.74
C GLU A 69 -0.56 12.31 25.99
N ALA A 70 -1.74 12.10 25.37
CA ALA A 70 -2.52 10.87 25.52
C ALA A 70 -1.75 9.63 25.04
N TYR A 71 -0.93 9.78 24.01
CA TYR A 71 -0.10 8.71 23.46
C TYR A 71 1.36 8.80 23.90
N SER A 72 1.74 9.66 24.86
CA SER A 72 3.10 9.74 25.44
C SER A 72 4.23 9.81 24.40
N THR A 73 4.06 10.59 23.35
CA THR A 73 5.09 10.80 22.33
C THR A 73 5.01 12.21 21.75
N GLN A 74 6.15 12.85 21.54
CA GLN A 74 6.20 14.17 20.90
C GLN A 74 6.16 14.10 19.39
N ASP A 75 6.36 12.92 18.82
CA ASP A 75 6.42 12.70 17.38
C ASP A 75 5.01 12.44 16.81
N PRO A 76 4.45 13.35 15.97
CA PRO A 76 3.14 13.16 15.37
C PRO A 76 3.02 11.88 14.52
N VAL A 77 4.11 11.42 13.90
CA VAL A 77 4.10 10.18 13.10
C VAL A 77 3.89 8.98 14.01
N GLU A 78 4.49 8.99 15.20
CA GLU A 78 4.31 7.95 16.19
C GLU A 78 2.91 8.03 16.83
N VAL A 79 2.37 9.24 17.04
CA VAL A 79 0.96 9.41 17.43
C VAL A 79 0.04 8.72 16.40
N ALA A 80 0.22 9.00 15.10
CA ALA A 80 -0.61 8.40 14.05
C ALA A 80 -0.54 6.87 14.06
N LYS A 81 0.65 6.29 14.21
CA LYS A 81 0.83 4.83 14.33
C LYS A 81 0.12 4.23 15.54
N ARG A 82 0.08 4.95 16.67
CA ARG A 82 -0.61 4.48 17.88
C ARG A 82 -2.12 4.66 17.80
N VAL A 83 -2.61 5.72 17.14
CA VAL A 83 -4.03 5.92 16.88
C VAL A 83 -4.55 4.86 15.90
N LEU A 84 -3.82 4.64 14.80
CA LEU A 84 -4.10 3.67 13.73
C LEU A 84 -3.30 2.39 13.97
N SER A 85 -3.56 1.72 15.09
CA SER A 85 -2.78 0.56 15.54
C SER A 85 -2.93 -0.68 14.65
N VAL A 86 -3.90 -0.67 13.73
CA VAL A 86 -4.07 -1.73 12.72
C VAL A 86 -3.29 -1.32 11.47
N GLY A 87 -2.34 -2.16 11.05
CA GLY A 87 -1.44 -1.83 9.92
C GLY A 87 -2.18 -1.48 8.62
N GLY A 88 -3.31 -2.15 8.33
CA GLY A 88 -4.16 -1.83 7.18
C GLY A 88 -4.81 -0.44 7.26
N GLU A 89 -5.23 -0.01 8.46
CA GLU A 89 -5.79 1.34 8.65
C GLU A 89 -4.72 2.42 8.44
N TYR A 90 -3.50 2.19 8.96
CA TYR A 90 -2.37 3.09 8.75
C TYR A 90 -1.98 3.20 7.27
N ALA A 91 -1.93 2.07 6.55
CA ALA A 91 -1.65 2.05 5.12
C ALA A 91 -2.74 2.79 4.31
N ASN A 92 -4.03 2.53 4.60
CA ASN A 92 -5.13 3.21 3.93
C ASN A 92 -5.12 4.72 4.19
N TRP A 93 -4.80 5.14 5.42
CA TRP A 93 -4.66 6.56 5.77
C TRP A 93 -3.52 7.25 5.00
N LEU A 94 -2.34 6.61 4.91
CA LEU A 94 -1.21 7.11 4.11
C LEU A 94 -1.61 7.29 2.65
N ASN A 95 -2.17 6.24 2.04
CA ASN A 95 -2.58 6.26 0.63
C ASN A 95 -3.60 7.35 0.37
N LYS A 96 -4.59 7.53 1.26
CA LYS A 96 -5.60 8.57 1.10
C LYS A 96 -5.01 9.98 1.16
N ALA A 97 -4.01 10.20 2.02
CA ALA A 97 -3.33 11.49 2.06
C ALA A 97 -2.50 11.76 0.79
N ILE A 98 -1.85 10.73 0.25
CA ILE A 98 -1.07 10.80 -0.99
C ILE A 98 -2.01 11.13 -2.17
N GLU A 99 -3.14 10.43 -2.28
CA GLU A 99 -4.21 10.66 -3.26
C GLU A 99 -4.73 12.12 -3.21
N ILE A 100 -5.03 12.63 -2.02
CA ILE A 100 -5.52 14.02 -1.84
C ILE A 100 -4.51 15.07 -2.32
N ASN A 101 -3.21 14.76 -2.30
CA ASN A 101 -2.16 15.65 -2.81
C ASN A 101 -1.88 15.46 -4.31
N GLY A 102 -2.68 14.66 -5.02
CA GLY A 102 -2.56 14.45 -6.46
C GLY A 102 -1.41 13.52 -6.86
N PHE A 103 -0.87 12.74 -5.92
CA PHE A 103 0.05 11.65 -6.22
C PHE A 103 -0.77 10.37 -6.41
N GLU A 104 -1.37 10.20 -7.58
CA GLU A 104 -1.98 8.92 -7.95
C GLU A 104 -1.01 8.17 -8.87
N ASP A 105 -0.93 6.86 -8.71
CA ASP A 105 -0.25 6.03 -9.71
C ASP A 105 -1.00 6.20 -11.03
N GLU A 106 -0.28 6.54 -12.10
CA GLU A 106 -0.89 6.59 -13.42
C GLU A 106 -1.34 5.18 -13.82
N ILE A 107 -2.43 5.07 -14.59
CA ILE A 107 -2.92 3.76 -15.06
C ILE A 107 -1.80 2.98 -15.77
N GLU A 108 -0.94 3.68 -16.50
CA GLU A 108 0.22 3.11 -17.18
C GLU A 108 1.25 2.52 -16.19
N ASP A 109 1.51 3.21 -15.07
CA ASP A 109 2.38 2.70 -14.00
C ASP A 109 1.80 1.45 -13.34
N LEU A 110 0.48 1.44 -13.12
CA LEU A 110 -0.24 0.28 -12.58
C LEU A 110 -0.22 -0.91 -13.55
N GLU A 111 -0.37 -0.67 -14.85
CA GLU A 111 -0.27 -1.70 -15.89
C GLU A 111 1.13 -2.32 -15.95
N GLU A 112 2.18 -1.51 -15.93
CA GLU A 112 3.57 -2.00 -15.94
C GLU A 112 3.90 -2.77 -14.65
N ALA A 113 3.44 -2.29 -13.49
CA ALA A 113 3.57 -3.01 -12.22
C ALA A 113 2.85 -4.37 -12.25
N ALA A 114 1.64 -4.44 -12.83
CA ALA A 114 0.91 -5.69 -13.00
C ALA A 114 1.66 -6.66 -13.94
N LYS A 115 2.13 -6.18 -15.10
CA LYS A 115 2.94 -6.98 -16.04
C LYS A 115 4.20 -7.54 -15.38
N LYS A 116 4.89 -6.73 -14.57
CA LYS A 116 6.08 -7.16 -13.83
C LYS A 116 5.74 -8.23 -12.79
N THR A 117 4.69 -8.02 -12.00
CA THR A 117 4.22 -8.98 -10.98
C THR A 117 3.89 -10.35 -11.59
N ILE A 118 3.26 -10.36 -12.77
CA ILE A 118 3.00 -11.60 -13.53
C ILE A 118 4.32 -12.26 -13.99
N LYS A 119 5.26 -11.49 -14.54
CA LYS A 119 6.56 -12.00 -15.01
C LYS A 119 7.43 -12.55 -13.87
N ASP A 120 7.36 -11.92 -12.71
CA ASP A 120 8.09 -12.32 -11.50
C ASP A 120 7.48 -13.59 -10.86
N GLY A 121 6.36 -14.09 -11.39
CA GLY A 121 5.78 -15.37 -11.00
C GLY A 121 4.97 -15.30 -9.70
N ASP A 122 4.42 -14.13 -9.37
CA ASP A 122 3.50 -14.02 -8.25
C ASP A 122 2.31 -14.97 -8.45
N LYS A 123 2.03 -15.79 -7.44
CA LYS A 123 1.07 -16.90 -7.56
C LYS A 123 -0.36 -16.40 -7.73
N GLU A 124 -0.70 -15.27 -7.13
CA GLU A 124 -2.04 -14.69 -7.24
C GLU A 124 -2.22 -14.03 -8.62
N ALA A 125 -1.21 -13.32 -9.12
CA ALA A 125 -1.24 -12.72 -10.45
C ALA A 125 -1.27 -13.77 -11.57
N VAL A 126 -0.48 -14.85 -11.45
CA VAL A 126 -0.51 -15.98 -12.39
C VAL A 126 -1.86 -16.68 -12.37
N PHE A 127 -2.48 -16.81 -11.19
CA PHE A 127 -3.84 -17.35 -11.07
C PHE A 127 -4.87 -16.48 -11.78
N LEU A 128 -4.88 -15.18 -11.53
CA LEU A 128 -5.80 -14.24 -12.17
C LEU A 128 -5.64 -14.30 -13.70
N TYR A 129 -4.40 -14.28 -14.18
CA TYR A 129 -4.10 -14.43 -15.61
C TYR A 129 -4.67 -15.74 -16.17
N TYR A 130 -4.41 -16.87 -15.51
CA TYR A 130 -4.90 -18.18 -15.92
C TYR A 130 -6.43 -18.25 -15.93
N ALA A 131 -7.09 -17.72 -14.90
CA ALA A 131 -8.55 -17.71 -14.80
C ALA A 131 -9.20 -16.89 -15.92
N MET A 132 -8.63 -15.74 -16.29
CA MET A 132 -9.13 -14.91 -17.39
C MET A 132 -8.87 -15.54 -18.76
N HIS A 133 -7.64 -16.00 -19.02
CA HIS A 133 -7.22 -16.40 -20.36
C HIS A 133 -7.54 -17.86 -20.70
N GLU A 134 -7.40 -18.77 -19.73
CA GLU A 134 -7.54 -20.22 -19.95
C GLU A 134 -8.91 -20.73 -19.50
N LEU A 135 -9.51 -20.10 -18.49
CA LEU A 135 -10.83 -20.47 -17.97
C LEU A 135 -11.94 -19.51 -18.37
N HIS A 136 -11.60 -18.41 -19.06
CA HIS A 136 -12.53 -17.41 -19.59
C HIS A 136 -13.43 -16.74 -18.54
N TYR A 137 -12.94 -16.58 -17.30
CA TYR A 137 -13.64 -15.79 -16.29
C TYR A 137 -13.62 -14.30 -16.67
N SER A 138 -14.77 -13.66 -16.58
CA SER A 138 -14.89 -12.20 -16.68
C SER A 138 -14.36 -11.50 -15.42
N PRO A 139 -13.99 -10.21 -15.50
CA PRO A 139 -13.56 -9.44 -14.33
C PRO A 139 -14.58 -9.44 -13.18
N SER A 140 -15.88 -9.44 -13.48
CA SER A 140 -16.94 -9.48 -12.47
C SER A 140 -17.00 -10.83 -11.76
N GLU A 141 -16.88 -11.93 -12.49
CA GLU A 141 -16.82 -13.28 -11.90
C GLU A 141 -15.55 -13.47 -11.03
N LEU A 142 -14.45 -12.83 -11.41
CA LEU A 142 -13.24 -12.80 -10.59
C LEU A 142 -13.41 -11.97 -9.32
N LEU A 143 -14.14 -10.86 -9.38
CA LEU A 143 -14.41 -10.05 -8.21
C LEU A 143 -15.25 -10.82 -7.17
N GLU A 144 -16.31 -11.50 -7.61
CA GLU A 144 -17.11 -12.38 -6.74
C GLU A 144 -16.25 -13.49 -6.10
N LEU A 145 -15.33 -14.06 -6.87
CA LEU A 145 -14.37 -15.05 -6.39
C LEU A 145 -13.40 -14.47 -5.36
N TYR A 146 -12.95 -13.22 -5.57
CA TYR A 146 -12.06 -12.50 -4.65
C TYR A 146 -12.76 -12.12 -3.35
N GLU A 147 -14.05 -11.82 -3.39
CA GLU A 147 -14.87 -11.49 -2.22
C GLU A 147 -15.32 -12.73 -1.43
N SER A 148 -15.12 -13.93 -1.99
CA SER A 148 -15.52 -15.18 -1.36
C SER A 148 -14.82 -15.46 -0.02
N PRO A 149 -15.41 -16.30 0.86
CA PRO A 149 -14.82 -16.64 2.16
C PRO A 149 -13.40 -17.19 2.04
N ARG A 150 -12.52 -16.79 2.97
CA ARG A 150 -11.08 -17.16 2.97
C ARG A 150 -10.81 -18.66 2.78
N PRO A 151 -11.54 -19.60 3.43
CA PRO A 151 -11.32 -21.04 3.22
C PRO A 151 -11.56 -21.48 1.77
N PHE A 152 -12.57 -20.90 1.11
CA PHE A 152 -12.90 -21.21 -0.28
C PHE A 152 -11.81 -20.70 -1.24
N LYS A 153 -11.33 -19.47 -1.01
CA LYS A 153 -10.20 -18.90 -1.78
C LYS A 153 -8.93 -19.73 -1.65
N ALA A 154 -8.59 -20.13 -0.42
CA ALA A 154 -7.43 -20.98 -0.17
C ALA A 154 -7.52 -22.34 -0.89
N PHE A 155 -8.72 -22.95 -0.92
CA PHE A 155 -8.97 -24.19 -1.63
C PHE A 155 -8.76 -24.04 -3.15
N LEU A 156 -9.34 -23.00 -3.75
CA LEU A 156 -9.19 -22.71 -5.18
C LEU A 156 -7.74 -22.42 -5.57
N PHE A 157 -7.04 -21.58 -4.79
CA PHE A 157 -5.63 -21.29 -5.01
C PHE A 157 -4.78 -22.57 -4.92
N GLY A 158 -5.10 -23.47 -3.99
CA GLY A 158 -4.44 -24.77 -3.86
C GLY A 158 -4.66 -25.67 -5.08
N LEU A 159 -5.91 -25.79 -5.57
CA LEU A 159 -6.24 -26.60 -6.75
C LEU A 159 -5.51 -26.12 -8.01
N ILE A 160 -5.43 -24.81 -8.20
CA ILE A 160 -4.85 -24.24 -9.41
C ILE A 160 -3.33 -24.29 -9.35
N SER A 161 -2.73 -24.01 -8.19
CA SER A 161 -1.30 -24.23 -7.98
C SER A 161 -0.92 -25.69 -8.28
N TYR A 162 -1.72 -26.65 -7.79
CA TYR A 162 -1.50 -28.07 -8.10
C TYR A 162 -1.59 -28.38 -9.59
N LYS A 163 -2.57 -27.81 -10.31
CA LYS A 163 -2.71 -27.99 -11.76
C LYS A 163 -1.51 -27.40 -12.53
N LEU A 164 -1.03 -26.23 -12.14
CA LEU A 164 0.15 -25.59 -12.74
C LEU A 164 1.40 -26.44 -12.53
N ASP A 165 1.64 -26.95 -11.31
CA ASP A 165 2.76 -27.86 -11.01
C ASP A 165 2.71 -29.13 -11.88
N MET A 166 1.52 -29.68 -12.10
CA MET A 166 1.32 -30.86 -12.95
C MET A 166 1.60 -30.57 -14.43
N LEU A 167 1.20 -29.40 -14.93
CA LEU A 167 1.49 -28.98 -16.30
C LEU A 167 2.98 -28.74 -16.51
N GLU A 168 3.66 -28.13 -15.54
CA GLU A 168 5.10 -27.90 -15.59
C GLU A 168 5.90 -29.22 -15.63
N LYS A 169 5.53 -30.18 -14.78
CA LYS A 169 6.12 -31.53 -14.80
C LYS A 169 5.96 -32.21 -16.16
N ARG A 170 4.73 -32.20 -16.71
CA ARG A 170 4.46 -32.77 -18.05
C ARG A 170 5.20 -32.07 -19.18
N SER A 171 5.43 -30.75 -19.07
CA SER A 171 6.23 -29.99 -20.05
C SER A 171 7.70 -30.39 -20.00
N LYS A 172 8.25 -30.64 -18.79
CA LYS A 172 9.64 -31.09 -18.61
C LYS A 172 9.85 -32.53 -19.08
N GLU A 173 8.85 -33.40 -18.94
CA GLU A 173 8.89 -34.78 -19.43
C GLU A 173 8.82 -34.90 -20.98
N ARG A 174 8.36 -33.84 -21.67
CA ARG A 174 8.24 -33.79 -23.13
C ARG A 174 9.43 -33.11 -23.84
N ARG A 175 10.43 -32.64 -23.08
CA ARG A 175 11.69 -32.07 -23.60
C ARG A 175 12.82 -33.05 -23.42
#